data_AF-A0A537YVV9-F1
#
_entry.id   AF-A0A537YVV9-F1
#
_cell.length_a   1.000
_cell.length_b   1.000
_cell.length_c   1.000
_cell.angle_alpha   90.00
_cell.angle_beta   90.00
_cell.angle_gamma   90.00
#
_symmetry.space_group_name_H-M   'P 1'
#
loop_
_entity.id
_entity.type
_entity.pdbx_description
1 polymer ?
#
loop_
_entity_poly.entity_id
_entity_poly.type
_entity_poly.pdbx_seq_one_letter_code
_entity_poly.pdbx_strand_id
1 'polypeptide(L)'
;MPLSASERVNLIQSAATSLAEMSRVDAELALTIFDVEDVPFRGQSWPGHGYTYVIERLKQASDDTLLSLNTHLAGEASVPSDAGPWKDGYIRVFLSHTHTNRKLAGEVRDRLVGEGIDLFVAHDVIETDREWIEEIKVGLVTCEVLVALFSDDFRASAWCDQEVGHALGRGIKVISVMYGAAPHGFVFPKQAFEANPDDSDAAIKIAKEICRLVKGEEPTSIPDPAHAAARRYARSRSFDQARQNLQPLLNLKASEWTPEMVELVETARRENGQVGEAWWYEELVPDVLAEHLDDIGVHRPPRPSSEPVPSAPSDSDIPF
;
A
#
# COMPACT_ATOMS: atom_id res chain seq x y z
N MET A 1 16.94 -26.69 1.56
CA MET A 1 16.85 -28.16 1.39
C MET A 1 16.53 -28.42 -0.06
N PRO A 2 17.05 -29.50 -0.68
CA PRO A 2 16.70 -29.81 -2.07
C PRO A 2 15.20 -30.09 -2.19
N LEU A 3 14.57 -29.59 -3.25
CA LEU A 3 13.15 -29.80 -3.52
C LEU A 3 12.89 -31.28 -3.85
N SER A 4 11.73 -31.79 -3.43
CA SER A 4 11.27 -33.10 -3.89
C SER A 4 10.96 -33.08 -5.38
N ALA A 5 10.97 -34.26 -6.01
CA ALA A 5 10.65 -34.38 -7.43
C ALA A 5 9.25 -33.82 -7.77
N SER A 6 8.26 -34.01 -6.88
CA SER A 6 6.91 -33.47 -7.05
C SER A 6 6.87 -31.95 -6.96
N GLU A 7 7.59 -31.36 -6.00
CA GLU A 7 7.68 -29.90 -5.87
C GLU A 7 8.34 -29.25 -7.09
N ARG A 8 9.43 -29.86 -7.59
CA ARG A 8 10.08 -29.39 -8.83
C ARG A 8 9.13 -29.42 -10.02
N VAL A 9 8.37 -30.51 -10.19
CA VAL A 9 7.40 -30.63 -11.30
C VAL A 9 6.33 -29.53 -11.21
N ASN A 10 5.78 -29.30 -10.02
CA ASN A 10 4.76 -28.27 -9.83
C ASN A 10 5.28 -26.86 -10.14
N LEU A 11 6.48 -26.51 -9.66
CA LEU A 11 7.12 -25.22 -9.93
C LEU A 11 7.41 -25.03 -11.43
N ILE A 12 7.86 -26.08 -12.11
CA ILE A 12 8.12 -26.04 -13.55
C ILE A 12 6.83 -25.83 -14.34
N GLN A 13 5.74 -26.54 -14.00
CA GLN A 13 4.43 -26.40 -14.65
C GLN A 13 3.79 -25.03 -14.40
N SER A 14 3.89 -24.54 -13.17
CA SER A 14 3.41 -23.21 -12.77
C SER A 14 4.12 -22.12 -13.58
N ALA A 15 5.45 -22.08 -13.55
CA ALA A 15 6.24 -21.10 -14.31
C ALA A 15 6.00 -21.19 -15.81
N ALA A 16 5.87 -22.41 -16.36
CA ALA A 16 5.58 -22.60 -17.78
C ALA A 16 4.20 -22.08 -18.19
N THR A 17 3.18 -22.23 -17.34
CA THR A 17 1.85 -21.65 -17.59
C THR A 17 1.94 -20.14 -17.66
N SER A 18 2.51 -19.50 -16.63
CA SER A 18 2.61 -18.04 -16.56
C SER A 18 3.45 -17.45 -17.71
N LEU A 19 4.61 -18.04 -18.01
CA LEU A 19 5.48 -17.56 -19.09
C LEU A 19 4.89 -17.79 -20.48
N ALA A 20 4.05 -18.82 -20.66
CA ALA A 20 3.40 -19.09 -21.95
C ALA A 20 2.30 -18.09 -22.30
N GLU A 21 1.72 -17.41 -21.31
CA GLU A 21 0.74 -16.34 -21.49
C GLU A 21 1.40 -14.99 -21.83
N MET A 22 2.69 -14.84 -21.54
CA MET A 22 3.46 -13.64 -21.83
C MET A 22 3.86 -13.55 -23.32
N SER A 23 4.26 -12.36 -23.74
CA SER A 23 4.89 -12.21 -25.04
C SER A 23 6.19 -13.02 -25.09
N ARG A 24 6.57 -13.52 -26.26
CA ARG A 24 7.81 -14.29 -26.42
C ARG A 24 9.04 -13.51 -25.95
N VAL A 25 9.05 -12.19 -26.12
CA VAL A 25 10.16 -11.33 -25.72
C VAL A 25 10.28 -11.26 -24.19
N ASP A 26 9.15 -11.11 -23.50
CA ASP A 26 9.13 -11.01 -22.03
C ASP A 26 9.45 -12.36 -21.38
N ALA A 27 8.97 -13.46 -21.96
CA ALA A 27 9.29 -14.79 -21.48
C ALA A 27 10.79 -15.10 -21.61
N GLU A 28 11.41 -14.74 -22.73
CA GLU A 28 12.87 -14.89 -22.93
C GLU A 28 13.69 -14.00 -21.99
N LEU A 29 13.21 -12.78 -21.75
CA LEU A 29 13.84 -11.86 -20.81
C LEU A 29 13.85 -12.47 -19.40
N ALA A 30 12.71 -13.01 -18.94
CA ALA A 30 12.61 -13.66 -17.63
C ALA A 30 13.54 -14.89 -17.55
N LEU A 31 13.52 -15.78 -18.54
CA LEU A 31 14.40 -16.96 -18.53
C LEU A 31 15.89 -16.57 -18.50
N THR A 32 16.27 -15.51 -19.20
CA THR A 32 17.65 -15.03 -19.26
C THR A 32 18.08 -14.40 -17.93
N ILE A 33 17.23 -13.56 -17.31
CA ILE A 33 17.56 -12.87 -16.05
C ILE A 33 17.71 -13.87 -14.89
N PHE A 34 16.92 -14.94 -14.89
CA PHE A 34 16.98 -15.97 -13.85
C PHE A 34 18.04 -17.06 -14.12
N ASP A 35 19.01 -16.78 -15.01
CA ASP A 35 20.11 -17.68 -15.35
C ASP A 35 19.64 -19.08 -15.79
N VAL A 36 18.51 -19.17 -16.49
CA VAL A 36 18.06 -20.43 -17.09
C VAL A 36 18.90 -20.68 -18.33
N GLU A 37 19.87 -21.60 -18.21
CA GLU A 37 20.85 -21.93 -19.24
C GLU A 37 20.22 -22.02 -20.64
N ASP A 38 20.91 -21.40 -21.60
CA ASP A 38 20.54 -21.50 -22.99
C ASP A 38 20.87 -22.90 -23.50
N VAL A 39 19.85 -23.66 -23.90
CA VAL A 39 20.04 -25.02 -24.39
C VAL A 39 20.32 -24.92 -25.89
N PRO A 40 21.57 -25.14 -26.37
CA PRO A 40 21.91 -24.90 -27.76
C PRO A 40 21.12 -25.83 -28.68
N PHE A 41 20.36 -25.23 -29.58
CA PHE A 41 19.43 -25.93 -30.43
C PHE A 41 20.13 -26.79 -31.50
N ARG A 42 20.06 -28.12 -31.35
CA ARG A 42 20.50 -29.09 -32.37
C ARG A 42 19.36 -29.45 -33.34
N GLY A 43 18.99 -28.50 -34.20
CA GLY A 43 18.35 -28.80 -35.49
C GLY A 43 16.81 -28.91 -35.51
N GLN A 44 16.25 -28.24 -36.53
CA GLN A 44 14.87 -28.17 -37.06
C GLN A 44 13.76 -27.70 -36.13
N SER A 45 13.49 -26.38 -36.22
CA SER A 45 12.23 -25.68 -35.91
C SER A 45 11.27 -26.40 -34.97
N TRP A 46 11.24 -26.00 -33.69
CA TRP A 46 10.20 -26.41 -32.75
C TRP A 46 8.81 -26.11 -33.31
N PRO A 47 7.96 -27.13 -33.53
CA PRO A 47 6.53 -26.93 -33.72
C PRO A 47 5.87 -27.08 -32.35
N GLY A 48 5.55 -25.98 -31.66
CA GLY A 48 4.89 -26.11 -30.35
C GLY A 48 4.63 -24.82 -29.60
N HIS A 49 3.55 -24.85 -28.82
CA HIS A 49 3.03 -23.78 -27.96
C HIS A 49 4.07 -23.32 -26.92
N GLY A 50 4.05 -22.04 -26.54
CA GLY A 50 5.03 -21.43 -25.61
C GLY A 50 5.25 -22.22 -24.31
N TYR A 51 4.23 -22.92 -23.84
CA TYR A 51 4.31 -23.80 -22.68
C TYR A 51 5.36 -24.92 -22.82
N THR A 52 5.38 -25.66 -23.94
CA THR A 52 6.32 -26.78 -24.10
C THR A 52 7.76 -26.28 -24.22
N TYR A 53 7.96 -25.12 -24.82
CA TYR A 53 9.25 -24.46 -24.89
C TYR A 53 9.80 -24.16 -23.49
N VAL A 54 8.99 -23.53 -22.64
CA VAL A 54 9.40 -23.15 -21.28
C VAL A 54 9.69 -24.37 -20.39
N ILE A 55 8.87 -25.42 -20.49
CA ILE A 55 9.11 -26.68 -19.76
C ILE A 55 10.52 -27.22 -20.05
N GLU A 56 10.92 -27.30 -21.33
CA GLU A 56 12.24 -27.83 -21.69
C GLU A 56 13.39 -26.99 -21.15
N ARG A 57 13.23 -25.66 -21.16
CA ARG A 57 14.22 -24.72 -20.58
C ARG A 57 14.37 -24.93 -19.07
N LEU A 58 13.27 -25.12 -18.36
CA LEU A 58 13.27 -25.22 -16.90
C LEU A 58 13.62 -26.61 -16.35
N LYS A 59 13.62 -27.67 -17.17
CA LYS A 59 13.92 -29.05 -16.72
C LYS A 59 15.26 -29.18 -15.99
N GLN A 60 16.27 -28.46 -16.47
CA GLN A 60 17.63 -28.51 -15.92
C GLN A 60 17.92 -27.36 -14.94
N ALA A 61 16.95 -26.48 -14.70
CA ALA A 61 17.12 -25.37 -13.76
C ALA A 61 17.37 -25.88 -12.33
N SER A 62 18.18 -25.13 -11.60
CA SER A 62 18.47 -25.38 -10.19
C SER A 62 17.21 -25.17 -9.32
N ASP A 63 17.17 -25.75 -8.12
CA ASP A 63 16.07 -25.52 -7.17
C ASP A 63 15.91 -24.03 -6.85
N ASP A 64 17.03 -23.32 -6.64
CA ASP A 64 17.06 -21.89 -6.31
C ASP A 64 16.51 -21.03 -7.46
N THR A 65 16.84 -21.40 -8.71
CA THR A 65 16.30 -20.77 -9.91
C THR A 65 14.79 -20.97 -10.02
N LEU A 66 14.30 -22.21 -9.83
CA LEU A 66 12.87 -22.52 -9.92
C LEU A 66 12.06 -21.79 -8.86
N LEU A 67 12.58 -21.68 -7.64
CA LEU A 67 11.96 -20.94 -6.55
C LEU A 67 11.93 -19.43 -6.85
N SER A 68 13.09 -18.84 -7.17
CA SER A 68 13.20 -17.40 -7.42
C SER A 68 12.33 -16.95 -8.60
N LEU A 69 12.31 -17.74 -9.68
CA LEU A 69 11.48 -17.48 -10.85
C LEU A 69 9.99 -17.58 -10.51
N ASN A 70 9.54 -18.62 -9.80
CA ASN A 70 8.13 -18.72 -9.41
C ASN A 70 7.72 -17.60 -8.45
N THR A 71 8.59 -17.18 -7.54
CA THR A 71 8.33 -16.02 -6.68
C THR A 71 8.16 -14.74 -7.50
N HIS A 72 8.99 -14.54 -8.53
CA HIS A 72 8.85 -13.40 -9.42
C HIS A 72 7.56 -13.45 -10.25
N LEU A 73 7.25 -14.61 -10.84
CA LEU A 73 6.08 -14.81 -11.68
C LEU A 73 4.76 -14.75 -10.90
N ALA A 74 4.77 -15.15 -9.62
CA ALA A 74 3.64 -15.00 -8.72
C ALA A 74 3.44 -13.54 -8.24
N GLY A 75 4.34 -12.62 -8.60
CA GLY A 75 4.52 -11.35 -7.89
C GLY A 75 5.04 -11.59 -6.47
N GLU A 76 5.69 -10.60 -5.85
CA GLU A 76 6.05 -10.70 -4.43
C GLU A 76 4.79 -11.07 -3.61
N ALA A 77 4.70 -12.35 -3.24
CA ALA A 77 3.65 -12.98 -2.45
C ALA A 77 2.21 -12.45 -2.71
N SER A 78 1.61 -12.79 -3.86
CA SER A 78 0.15 -12.87 -3.96
C SER A 78 -0.35 -14.12 -3.21
N VAL A 79 -0.36 -14.07 -1.87
CA VAL A 79 -1.24 -14.94 -1.10
C VAL A 79 -2.68 -14.57 -1.52
N PRO A 80 -3.55 -15.53 -1.88
CA PRO A 80 -4.92 -15.20 -2.26
C PRO A 80 -5.54 -14.32 -1.19
N SER A 81 -6.22 -13.24 -1.58
CA SER A 81 -6.91 -12.35 -0.64
C SER A 81 -7.91 -13.10 0.25
N ASP A 82 -8.36 -14.30 -0.12
CA ASP A 82 -9.27 -15.10 0.71
C ASP A 82 -8.56 -16.21 1.50
N ALA A 83 -7.24 -16.33 1.40
CA ALA A 83 -6.47 -17.30 2.17
C ALA A 83 -6.12 -16.72 3.55
N GLY A 84 -6.65 -17.32 4.61
CA GLY A 84 -6.32 -16.98 5.99
C GLY A 84 -7.41 -17.33 7.00
N PRO A 85 -7.18 -17.06 8.29
CA PRO A 85 -8.08 -17.42 9.39
C PRO A 85 -9.26 -16.43 9.52
N TRP A 86 -9.81 -15.98 8.39
CA TRP A 86 -10.74 -14.86 8.33
C TRP A 86 -12.18 -15.32 8.10
N LYS A 87 -13.12 -14.58 8.68
CA LYS A 87 -14.55 -14.66 8.33
C LYS A 87 -14.81 -13.92 7.02
N ASP A 88 -15.60 -14.57 6.16
CA ASP A 88 -15.96 -14.02 4.86
C ASP A 88 -16.79 -12.74 5.00
N GLY A 89 -16.44 -11.71 4.23
CA GLY A 89 -17.07 -10.39 4.23
C GLY A 89 -16.76 -9.48 5.43
N TYR A 90 -15.78 -9.82 6.27
CA TYR A 90 -15.35 -8.99 7.41
C TYR A 90 -14.05 -8.26 7.10
N ILE A 91 -13.86 -7.08 7.71
CA ILE A 91 -12.57 -6.37 7.64
C ILE A 91 -11.55 -7.14 8.46
N ARG A 92 -10.42 -7.47 7.84
CA ARG A 92 -9.39 -8.31 8.45
C ARG A 92 -8.39 -7.47 9.24
N VAL A 93 -8.42 -7.62 10.56
CA VAL A 93 -7.55 -6.87 11.46
C VAL A 93 -6.62 -7.83 12.19
N PHE A 94 -5.31 -7.57 12.13
CA PHE A 94 -4.31 -8.33 12.88
C PHE A 94 -3.97 -7.59 14.18
N LEU A 95 -4.07 -8.25 15.34
CA LEU A 95 -3.70 -7.67 16.63
C LEU A 95 -2.33 -8.19 17.10
N SER A 96 -1.32 -7.33 16.99
CA SER A 96 -0.01 -7.54 17.60
C SER A 96 -0.08 -7.21 19.10
N HIS A 97 0.19 -8.21 19.93
CA HIS A 97 0.15 -8.12 21.38
C HIS A 97 1.03 -9.22 22.00
N THR A 98 1.37 -9.06 23.28
CA THR A 98 2.12 -10.05 24.06
C THR A 98 1.20 -11.07 24.73
N HIS A 99 1.72 -12.26 25.04
CA HIS A 99 0.96 -13.34 25.70
C HIS A 99 0.20 -12.89 26.95
N THR A 100 0.79 -12.02 27.75
CA THR A 100 0.22 -11.47 29.00
C THR A 100 -1.11 -10.78 28.76
N ASN A 101 -1.30 -10.19 27.57
CA ASN A 101 -2.47 -9.43 27.17
C ASN A 101 -3.50 -10.24 26.37
N ARG A 102 -3.31 -11.57 26.23
CA ARG A 102 -4.21 -12.45 25.45
C ARG A 102 -5.68 -12.35 25.89
N LYS A 103 -5.94 -12.24 27.19
CA LYS A 103 -7.31 -12.16 27.72
C LYS A 103 -8.01 -10.89 27.20
N LEU A 104 -7.34 -9.74 27.32
CA LEU A 104 -7.82 -8.47 26.80
C LEU A 104 -8.04 -8.55 25.28
N ALA A 105 -7.07 -9.11 24.56
CA ALA A 105 -7.15 -9.28 23.10
C ALA A 105 -8.38 -10.10 22.67
N GLY A 106 -8.67 -11.20 23.39
CA GLY A 106 -9.88 -11.99 23.18
C GLY A 106 -11.18 -11.21 23.44
N GLU A 107 -11.23 -10.43 24.52
CA GLU A 107 -12.39 -9.59 24.84
C GLU A 107 -12.62 -8.47 23.79
N VAL A 108 -11.54 -7.88 23.26
CA VAL A 108 -11.62 -6.90 22.17
C VAL A 108 -12.12 -7.55 20.89
N ARG A 109 -11.60 -8.72 20.51
CA ARG A 109 -12.06 -9.49 19.34
C ARG A 109 -13.56 -9.74 19.41
N ASP A 110 -14.03 -10.31 20.51
CA ASP A 110 -15.43 -10.73 20.66
C ASP A 110 -16.41 -9.55 20.50
N ARG A 111 -15.96 -8.33 20.85
CA ARG A 111 -16.73 -7.09 20.68
C ARG A 111 -16.73 -6.56 19.24
N LEU A 112 -15.66 -6.78 18.48
CA LEU A 112 -15.51 -6.30 17.11
C LEU A 112 -16.26 -7.15 16.07
N VAL A 113 -16.56 -8.42 16.39
CA VAL A 113 -17.31 -9.32 15.49
C VAL A 113 -18.68 -8.73 15.12
N GLY A 114 -19.39 -8.13 16.08
CA GLY A 114 -20.69 -7.51 15.80
C GLY A 114 -20.63 -6.28 14.87
N GLU A 115 -19.42 -5.74 14.69
CA GLU A 115 -19.16 -4.54 13.89
C GLU A 115 -18.69 -4.86 12.47
N GLY A 116 -18.63 -6.14 12.08
CA GLY A 116 -18.13 -6.57 10.76
C GLY A 116 -16.60 -6.57 10.67
N ILE A 117 -15.91 -6.61 11.82
CA ILE A 117 -14.45 -6.65 11.91
C ILE A 117 -14.03 -8.00 12.48
N ASP A 118 -13.16 -8.71 11.78
CA ASP A 118 -12.59 -9.96 12.25
C ASP A 118 -11.16 -9.71 12.74
N LEU A 119 -11.00 -9.79 14.07
CA LEU A 119 -9.74 -9.52 14.73
C LEU A 119 -8.98 -10.82 14.96
N PHE A 120 -7.93 -11.05 14.18
CA PHE A 120 -7.00 -12.14 14.40
C PHE A 120 -6.09 -11.83 15.58
N VAL A 121 -6.15 -12.68 16.60
CA VAL A 121 -5.39 -12.57 17.85
C VAL A 121 -4.28 -13.61 17.81
N ALA A 122 -3.06 -13.19 17.47
CA ALA A 122 -1.91 -14.08 17.47
C ALA A 122 -1.63 -14.56 18.90
N HIS A 123 -1.87 -15.84 19.19
CA HIS A 123 -1.63 -16.39 20.52
C HIS A 123 -0.14 -16.65 20.70
N ASP A 124 0.46 -15.91 21.62
CA ASP A 124 1.90 -15.89 21.91
C ASP A 124 2.31 -17.07 22.85
N VAL A 125 1.67 -18.24 22.67
CA VAL A 125 2.15 -19.52 23.19
C VAL A 125 2.89 -20.20 22.05
N ILE A 126 4.22 -20.14 22.11
CA ILE A 126 5.13 -20.88 21.24
C ILE A 126 5.03 -22.37 21.61
N GLU A 127 3.98 -23.05 21.16
CA GLU A 127 4.06 -24.48 20.91
C GLU A 127 4.48 -24.66 19.45
N THR A 128 5.53 -25.47 19.28
CA THR A 128 6.39 -25.67 18.11
C THR A 128 5.71 -26.28 16.88
N ASP A 129 4.48 -25.88 16.54
CA ASP A 129 3.79 -26.39 15.36
C ASP A 129 4.01 -25.44 14.19
N ARG A 130 4.75 -25.91 13.19
CA ARG A 130 5.05 -25.15 11.94
C ARG A 130 3.80 -24.59 11.29
N GLU A 131 2.69 -25.30 11.38
CA GLU A 131 1.39 -24.91 10.83
C GLU A 131 0.87 -23.59 11.45
N TRP A 132 1.13 -23.37 12.74
CA TRP A 132 0.71 -22.15 13.44
C TRP A 132 1.51 -20.92 13.03
N ILE A 133 2.82 -21.08 12.82
CA ILE A 133 3.67 -19.99 12.31
C ILE A 133 3.23 -19.58 10.90
N GLU A 134 2.86 -20.55 10.07
CA GLU A 134 2.32 -20.26 8.75
C GLU A 134 0.95 -19.54 8.83
N GLU A 135 0.09 -19.90 9.79
CA GLU A 135 -1.17 -19.18 10.01
C GLU A 135 -0.95 -17.72 10.42
N ILE A 136 0.01 -17.45 11.32
CA ILE A 136 0.40 -16.08 11.68
C ILE A 136 0.92 -15.32 10.46
N LYS A 137 1.80 -15.93 9.65
CA LYS A 137 2.31 -15.31 8.43
C LYS A 137 1.20 -15.01 7.44
N VAL A 138 0.29 -15.96 7.21
CA VAL A 138 -0.86 -15.77 6.32
C VAL A 138 -1.73 -14.64 6.84
N GLY A 139 -2.06 -14.62 8.14
CA GLY A 139 -2.80 -13.53 8.76
C GLY A 139 -2.09 -12.18 8.61
N LEU A 140 -0.78 -12.14 8.81
CA LEU A 140 0.01 -10.92 8.71
C LEU A 140 0.17 -10.42 7.26
N VAL A 141 0.20 -11.32 6.27
CA VAL A 141 0.28 -11.00 4.84
C VAL A 141 -1.08 -10.60 4.27
N THR A 142 -2.18 -11.10 4.84
CA THR A 142 -3.53 -10.91 4.28
C THR A 142 -4.39 -9.92 5.07
N CYS A 143 -3.99 -9.50 6.27
CA CYS A 143 -4.72 -8.46 6.99
C CYS A 143 -4.74 -7.12 6.23
N GLU A 144 -5.80 -6.34 6.46
CA GLU A 144 -6.02 -5.02 5.87
C GLU A 144 -5.58 -3.89 6.82
N VAL A 145 -5.62 -4.17 8.13
CA VAL A 145 -5.21 -3.26 9.20
C VAL A 145 -4.43 -4.05 10.25
N LEU A 146 -3.37 -3.46 10.79
CA LEU A 146 -2.69 -3.97 11.98
C LEU A 146 -2.98 -3.06 13.17
N VAL A 147 -3.28 -3.65 14.32
CA VAL A 147 -3.38 -2.97 15.61
C VAL A 147 -2.21 -3.44 16.47
N ALA A 148 -1.46 -2.51 17.04
CA ALA A 148 -0.34 -2.77 17.94
C ALA A 148 -0.68 -2.32 19.36
N LEU A 149 -0.73 -3.27 20.30
CA LEU A 149 -1.05 -3.02 21.71
C LEU A 149 0.23 -2.86 22.54
N PHE A 150 0.71 -1.61 22.64
CA PHE A 150 1.94 -1.26 23.36
C PHE A 150 1.78 -1.38 24.87
N SER A 151 2.21 -2.52 25.39
CA SER A 151 2.36 -2.83 26.81
C SER A 151 3.83 -2.84 27.22
N ASP A 152 4.10 -2.85 28.53
CA ASP A 152 5.46 -2.78 29.06
C ASP A 152 6.38 -3.90 28.54
N ASP A 153 5.81 -5.08 28.24
CA ASP A 153 6.53 -6.23 27.71
C ASP A 153 6.58 -6.29 26.17
N PHE A 154 5.91 -5.36 25.46
CA PHE A 154 5.82 -5.37 24.00
C PHE A 154 7.18 -5.31 23.32
N ARG A 155 8.07 -4.45 23.82
CA ARG A 155 9.43 -4.29 23.29
C ARG A 155 10.32 -5.51 23.54
N ALA A 156 10.01 -6.32 24.54
CA ALA A 156 10.74 -7.54 24.85
C ALA A 156 10.31 -8.72 23.97
N SER A 157 9.15 -8.62 23.30
CA SER A 157 8.68 -9.64 22.36
C SER A 157 9.63 -9.75 21.16
N ALA A 158 9.96 -10.99 20.79
CA ALA A 158 10.74 -11.26 19.59
C ALA A 158 9.95 -10.95 18.30
N TRP A 159 8.62 -10.84 18.37
CA TRP A 159 7.72 -10.82 17.21
C TRP A 159 7.06 -9.47 16.98
N CYS A 160 6.59 -8.80 18.03
CA CYS A 160 5.70 -7.64 17.89
C CYS A 160 6.27 -6.52 17.01
N ASP A 161 7.56 -6.17 17.19
CA ASP A 161 8.20 -5.16 16.35
C ASP A 161 8.36 -5.61 14.88
N GLN A 162 8.53 -6.92 14.64
CA GLN A 162 8.60 -7.48 13.28
C GLN A 162 7.24 -7.45 12.60
N GLU A 163 6.17 -7.78 13.32
CA GLU A 163 4.79 -7.71 12.81
C GLU A 163 4.42 -6.27 12.43
N VAL A 164 4.70 -5.31 13.30
CA VAL A 164 4.53 -3.88 13.02
C VAL A 164 5.35 -3.45 11.82
N GLY A 165 6.64 -3.83 11.78
CA GLY A 165 7.52 -3.53 10.65
C GLY A 165 7.01 -4.11 9.33
N HIS A 166 6.46 -5.31 9.34
CA HIS A 166 5.89 -5.96 8.17
C HIS A 166 4.65 -5.21 7.65
N ALA A 167 3.73 -4.85 8.54
CA ALA A 167 2.53 -4.07 8.17
C ALA A 167 2.90 -2.69 7.58
N LEU A 168 3.88 -2.00 8.19
CA LEU A 168 4.42 -0.76 7.65
C LEU A 168 5.06 -0.96 6.27
N GLY A 169 5.84 -2.03 6.09
CA GLY A 169 6.46 -2.38 4.81
C GLY A 169 5.45 -2.68 3.71
N ARG A 170 4.31 -3.30 4.07
CA ARG A 170 3.16 -3.51 3.17
C ARG A 170 2.36 -2.23 2.87
N GLY A 171 2.61 -1.14 3.60
CA GLY A 171 1.87 0.11 3.45
C GLY A 171 0.41 0.03 3.94
N ILE A 172 0.07 -0.97 4.76
CA ILE A 172 -1.28 -1.08 5.35
C ILE A 172 -1.40 -0.21 6.61
N LYS A 173 -2.64 0.10 7.01
CA LYS A 173 -2.91 0.96 8.17
C LYS A 173 -2.42 0.29 9.45
N VAL A 174 -1.63 1.01 10.26
CA VAL A 174 -1.22 0.59 11.60
C VAL A 174 -1.84 1.50 12.65
N ILE A 175 -2.62 0.91 13.56
CA ILE A 175 -3.23 1.59 14.70
C ILE A 175 -2.41 1.26 15.95
N SER A 176 -1.95 2.29 16.65
CA SER A 176 -1.20 2.12 17.89
C SER A 176 -2.11 2.33 19.10
N VAL A 177 -2.08 1.39 20.04
CA VAL A 177 -2.81 1.45 21.31
C VAL A 177 -1.80 1.51 22.44
N MET A 178 -1.79 2.59 23.21
CA MET A 178 -0.92 2.70 24.39
C MET A 178 -1.62 2.01 25.55
N TYR A 179 -1.07 0.89 26.01
CA TYR A 179 -1.61 0.06 27.08
C TYR A 179 -0.52 -0.24 28.12
N GLY A 180 -0.04 0.81 28.78
CA GLY A 180 1.08 0.76 29.72
C GLY A 180 2.39 1.31 29.15
N ALA A 181 2.60 1.19 27.83
CA ALA A 181 3.80 1.71 27.18
C ALA A 181 3.47 2.67 26.01
N ALA A 182 4.40 3.59 25.76
CA ALA A 182 4.34 4.47 24.59
C ALA A 182 4.77 3.72 23.31
N PRO A 183 4.21 4.05 22.14
CA PRO A 183 4.62 3.49 20.86
C PRO A 183 6.08 3.86 20.56
N HIS A 184 6.80 2.96 19.91
CA HIS A 184 8.19 3.16 19.53
C HIS A 184 8.47 2.74 18.08
N GLY A 185 9.67 3.04 17.61
CA GLY A 185 10.08 2.75 16.24
C GLY A 185 9.41 3.70 15.25
N PHE A 186 8.94 3.16 14.12
CA PHE A 186 8.37 3.94 13.02
C PHE A 186 6.90 4.31 13.22
N VAL A 187 6.26 3.79 14.28
CA VAL A 187 4.92 4.21 14.71
C VAL A 187 5.04 5.26 15.81
N PHE A 188 5.10 6.53 15.41
CA PHE A 188 5.29 7.64 16.35
C PHE A 188 4.02 7.91 17.19
N PRO A 189 4.15 8.39 18.44
CA PRO A 189 3.04 8.52 19.40
C PRO A 189 1.86 9.42 19.00
N LYS A 190 2.00 10.26 17.95
CA LYS A 190 1.02 11.31 17.61
C LYS A 190 -0.36 10.78 17.18
N GLN A 191 -0.50 9.47 16.95
CA GLN A 191 -1.75 8.83 16.51
C GLN A 191 -2.19 7.66 17.39
N ALA A 192 -1.53 7.48 18.53
CA ALA A 192 -1.88 6.41 19.44
C ALA A 192 -2.92 6.88 20.44
N PHE A 193 -3.95 6.07 20.66
CA PHE A 193 -4.90 6.33 21.73
C PHE A 193 -4.45 5.61 23.00
N GLU A 194 -4.75 6.22 24.14
CA GLU A 194 -4.40 5.70 25.45
C GLU A 194 -5.52 4.83 26.02
N ALA A 195 -5.16 3.65 26.50
CA ALA A 195 -6.03 2.75 27.24
C ALA A 195 -5.35 2.42 28.56
N ASN A 196 -6.03 2.69 29.68
CA ASN A 196 -5.49 2.40 31.01
C ASN A 196 -5.58 0.90 31.31
N PRO A 197 -4.48 0.22 31.66
CA PRO A 197 -4.49 -1.19 32.03
C PRO A 197 -5.32 -1.55 33.26
N ASP A 198 -5.51 -0.61 34.19
CA ASP A 198 -6.27 -0.81 35.42
C ASP A 198 -7.78 -0.59 35.22
N ASP A 199 -8.21 -0.19 34.03
CA ASP A 199 -9.60 0.10 33.71
C ASP A 199 -10.37 -1.17 33.34
N SER A 200 -11.43 -1.48 34.10
CA SER A 200 -12.30 -2.62 33.81
C SER A 200 -13.01 -2.53 32.46
N ASP A 201 -13.14 -1.32 31.90
CA ASP A 201 -13.75 -1.06 30.61
C ASP A 201 -12.72 -0.93 29.47
N ALA A 202 -11.43 -1.22 29.71
CA ALA A 202 -10.37 -1.08 28.71
C ALA A 202 -10.71 -1.80 27.40
N ALA A 203 -11.20 -3.04 27.46
CA ALA A 203 -11.62 -3.80 26.28
C ALA A 203 -12.70 -3.10 25.46
N ILE A 204 -13.66 -2.45 26.13
CA ILE A 204 -14.76 -1.71 25.48
C ILE A 204 -14.21 -0.49 24.76
N LYS A 205 -13.35 0.28 25.45
CA LYS A 205 -12.75 1.51 24.90
C LYS A 205 -11.86 1.19 23.69
N ILE A 206 -11.01 0.17 23.83
CA ILE A 206 -10.14 -0.29 22.74
C ILE A 206 -10.97 -0.75 21.54
N ALA A 207 -11.98 -1.59 21.74
CA ALA A 207 -12.82 -2.06 20.63
C ALA A 207 -13.58 -0.93 19.93
N LYS A 208 -14.15 0.02 20.69
CA LYS A 208 -14.83 1.20 20.12
C LYS A 208 -13.89 2.03 19.26
N GLU A 209 -12.68 2.26 19.75
CA GLU A 209 -11.71 3.11 19.07
C GLU A 209 -11.13 2.41 17.82
N ILE A 210 -10.85 1.10 17.90
CA ILE A 210 -10.51 0.30 16.71
C ILE A 210 -11.63 0.38 15.68
N CYS A 211 -12.89 0.19 16.09
CA CYS A 211 -14.04 0.27 15.18
C CYS A 211 -14.10 1.64 14.48
N ARG A 212 -14.01 2.73 15.26
CA ARG A 212 -14.00 4.11 14.76
C ARG A 212 -12.89 4.33 13.74
N LEU A 213 -11.66 3.93 14.08
CA LEU A 213 -10.48 4.10 13.23
C LEU A 213 -10.52 3.21 11.99
N VAL A 214 -11.02 1.98 12.09
CA VAL A 214 -11.13 1.05 10.95
C VAL A 214 -12.22 1.50 9.98
N LYS A 215 -13.38 1.93 10.48
CA LYS A 215 -14.53 2.37 9.66
C LYS A 215 -14.38 3.80 9.12
N GLY A 216 -13.34 4.53 9.53
CA GLY A 216 -13.02 5.85 8.99
C GLY A 216 -13.79 7.01 9.61
N GLU A 217 -14.35 6.85 10.80
CA GLU A 217 -15.05 7.92 11.54
C GLU A 217 -14.05 8.89 12.24
N GLU A 218 -13.25 9.58 11.41
CA GLU A 218 -12.24 10.66 11.63
C GLU A 218 -10.79 10.31 12.08
N PRO A 219 -9.82 11.23 11.89
CA PRO A 219 -9.31 11.83 10.65
C PRO A 219 -7.91 11.23 10.40
N THR A 220 -7.78 10.41 9.36
CA THR A 220 -6.52 9.72 9.07
C THR A 220 -5.52 10.71 8.47
N SER A 221 -4.38 10.94 9.14
CA SER A 221 -3.27 11.77 8.62
C SER A 221 -2.43 11.06 7.54
N ILE A 222 -3.04 10.18 6.76
CA ILE A 222 -2.57 9.96 5.40
C ILE A 222 -2.78 11.32 4.71
N PRO A 223 -1.90 11.81 3.83
CA PRO A 223 -2.28 12.84 2.88
C PRO A 223 -3.64 12.46 2.30
N ASP A 224 -4.71 13.13 2.74
CA ASP A 224 -5.99 13.07 2.04
C ASP A 224 -5.64 13.15 0.55
N PRO A 225 -6.08 12.20 -0.29
CA PRO A 225 -5.72 12.17 -1.70
C PRO A 225 -5.87 13.55 -2.38
N ALA A 226 -6.85 14.35 -1.93
CA ALA A 226 -7.02 15.74 -2.34
C ALA A 226 -5.85 16.65 -1.89
N HIS A 227 -5.46 16.62 -0.61
CA HIS A 227 -4.26 17.32 -0.11
C HIS A 227 -2.95 16.82 -0.74
N ALA A 228 -2.84 15.53 -1.06
CA ALA A 228 -1.70 14.97 -1.76
C ALA A 228 -1.61 15.50 -3.19
N ALA A 229 -2.75 15.59 -3.89
CA ALA A 229 -2.86 16.20 -5.20
C ALA A 229 -2.46 17.69 -5.16
N ALA A 230 -2.95 18.45 -4.16
CA ALA A 230 -2.60 19.87 -4.01
C ALA A 230 -1.09 20.06 -3.77
N ARG A 231 -0.47 19.21 -2.94
CA ARG A 231 0.99 19.21 -2.72
C ARG A 231 1.79 18.85 -3.97
N ARG A 232 1.32 17.87 -4.75
CA ARG A 232 1.97 17.47 -6.00
C ARG A 232 1.92 18.60 -7.03
N TYR A 233 0.75 19.22 -7.19
CA TYR A 233 0.57 20.39 -8.04
C TYR A 233 1.50 21.53 -7.62
N ALA A 234 1.52 21.90 -6.34
CA ALA A 234 2.35 22.98 -5.81
C ALA A 234 3.87 22.76 -6.02
N ARG A 235 4.31 21.49 -6.04
CA ARG A 235 5.72 21.09 -6.19
C ARG A 235 6.08 20.64 -7.61
N SER A 236 5.27 21.00 -8.60
CA SER A 236 5.55 20.66 -10.00
C SER A 236 6.90 21.23 -10.43
N ARG A 237 7.70 20.41 -11.12
CA ARG A 237 9.08 20.73 -11.54
C ARG A 237 9.22 21.00 -13.03
N SER A 238 8.12 20.89 -13.78
CA SER A 238 8.02 21.25 -15.20
C SER A 238 6.61 21.73 -15.51
N PHE A 239 6.46 22.50 -16.59
CA PHE A 239 5.15 22.91 -17.10
C PHE A 239 4.23 21.72 -17.40
N ASP A 240 4.76 20.66 -18.02
CA ASP A 240 3.98 19.43 -18.29
C ASP A 240 3.52 18.74 -17.00
N GLN A 241 4.35 18.77 -15.96
CA GLN A 241 3.97 18.21 -14.68
C GLN A 241 2.90 19.06 -13.98
N ALA A 242 2.95 20.39 -14.11
CA ALA A 242 1.90 21.27 -13.59
C ALA A 242 0.55 21.00 -14.28
N ARG A 243 0.55 20.82 -15.60
CA ARG A 243 -0.61 20.40 -16.41
C ARG A 243 -1.19 19.06 -15.94
N GLN A 244 -0.34 18.04 -15.81
CA GLN A 244 -0.77 16.70 -15.38
C GLN A 244 -1.32 16.70 -13.94
N ASN A 245 -0.71 17.49 -13.04
CA ASN A 245 -1.14 17.58 -11.65
C ASN A 245 -2.37 18.48 -11.45
N LEU A 246 -2.76 19.29 -12.44
CA LEU A 246 -4.00 20.07 -12.42
C LEU A 246 -5.24 19.17 -12.51
N GLN A 247 -5.21 18.16 -13.40
CA GLN A 247 -6.36 17.31 -13.71
C GLN A 247 -7.03 16.66 -12.48
N PRO A 248 -6.29 16.08 -11.51
CA PRO A 248 -6.90 15.55 -10.30
C PRO A 248 -7.59 16.61 -9.43
N LEU A 249 -7.11 17.87 -9.43
CA LEU A 249 -7.68 18.96 -8.64
C LEU A 249 -9.02 19.45 -9.20
N LEU A 250 -9.18 19.42 -10.52
CA LEU A 250 -10.43 19.78 -11.21
C LEU A 250 -11.56 18.76 -10.99
N ASN A 251 -11.24 17.57 -10.52
CA ASN A 251 -12.22 16.51 -10.25
C ASN A 251 -12.71 16.51 -8.78
N LEU A 252 -12.17 17.39 -7.93
CA LEU A 252 -12.54 17.49 -6.52
C LEU A 252 -13.83 18.29 -6.36
N LYS A 253 -14.68 17.87 -5.42
CA LYS A 253 -15.87 18.62 -5.01
C LYS A 253 -15.50 19.73 -4.03
N ALA A 254 -16.35 20.74 -3.91
CA ALA A 254 -16.17 21.84 -2.95
C ALA A 254 -15.95 21.38 -1.51
N SER A 255 -16.62 20.31 -1.08
CA SER A 255 -16.49 19.72 0.27
C SER A 255 -15.13 19.05 0.53
N GLU A 256 -14.36 18.78 -0.52
CA GLU A 256 -13.04 18.13 -0.44
C GLU A 256 -11.89 19.16 -0.41
N TRP A 257 -12.19 20.45 -0.60
CA TRP A 257 -11.23 21.53 -0.50
C TRP A 257 -11.13 22.07 0.92
N THR A 258 -9.91 22.16 1.43
CA THR A 258 -9.61 22.80 2.70
C THR A 258 -8.95 24.16 2.51
N PRO A 259 -9.05 25.08 3.50
CA PRO A 259 -8.34 26.35 3.47
C PRO A 259 -6.84 26.21 3.24
N GLU A 260 -6.21 25.17 3.81
CA GLU A 260 -4.79 24.89 3.66
C GLU A 260 -4.43 24.50 2.21
N MET A 261 -5.29 23.75 1.53
CA MET A 261 -5.10 23.42 0.11
C MET A 261 -5.19 24.67 -0.76
N VAL A 262 -6.16 25.55 -0.49
CA VAL A 262 -6.32 26.83 -1.21
C VAL A 262 -5.09 27.71 -1.03
N GLU A 263 -4.62 27.87 0.21
CA GLU A 263 -3.39 28.64 0.50
C GLU A 263 -2.17 28.05 -0.22
N LEU A 264 -2.07 26.73 -0.28
CA LEU A 264 -0.97 26.02 -0.91
C LEU A 264 -0.93 26.23 -2.43
N VAL A 265 -2.07 26.12 -3.13
CA VAL A 265 -2.12 26.32 -4.58
C VAL A 265 -1.93 27.79 -4.97
N GLU A 266 -2.44 28.73 -4.16
CA GLU A 266 -2.25 30.17 -4.38
C GLU A 266 -0.82 30.63 -4.05
N THR A 267 -0.14 29.97 -3.11
CA THR A 267 1.28 30.20 -2.88
C THR A 267 2.12 29.64 -4.03
N ALA A 268 1.80 28.43 -4.51
CA ALA A 268 2.49 27.85 -5.66
C ALA A 268 2.35 28.69 -6.93
N ARG A 269 1.18 29.30 -7.16
CA ARG A 269 0.96 30.27 -8.24
C ARG A 269 1.99 31.40 -8.23
N ARG A 270 2.37 31.90 -7.05
CA ARG A 270 3.27 33.06 -6.89
C ARG A 270 4.75 32.68 -6.81
N GLU A 271 5.04 31.57 -6.13
CA GLU A 271 6.42 31.22 -5.76
C GLU A 271 7.03 30.13 -6.65
N ASN A 272 6.21 29.37 -7.40
CA ASN A 272 6.68 28.33 -8.31
C ASN A 272 6.42 28.73 -9.76
N GLY A 273 7.46 29.21 -10.46
CA GLY A 273 7.37 29.59 -11.88
C GLY A 273 6.91 28.44 -12.79
N GLN A 274 7.14 27.18 -12.42
CA GLN A 274 6.63 26.02 -13.18
C GLN A 274 5.11 25.81 -13.06
N VAL A 275 4.48 26.47 -12.09
CA VAL A 275 3.02 26.50 -11.91
C VAL A 275 2.49 27.85 -12.38
N GLY A 276 3.04 28.96 -11.87
CA GLY A 276 2.61 30.33 -12.16
C GLY A 276 2.64 30.72 -13.64
N GLU A 277 3.59 30.17 -14.41
CA GLU A 277 3.79 30.51 -15.82
C GLU A 277 3.38 29.37 -16.78
N ALA A 278 2.84 28.27 -16.26
CA ALA A 278 2.42 27.14 -17.09
C ALA A 278 1.10 27.46 -17.81
N TRP A 279 1.03 27.12 -19.10
CA TRP A 279 -0.15 27.34 -19.94
C TRP A 279 -0.95 26.05 -20.15
N TRP A 280 -2.26 26.15 -20.05
CA TRP A 280 -3.25 25.14 -20.40
C TRP A 280 -4.08 25.67 -21.57
N TYR A 281 -3.66 25.34 -22.79
CA TYR A 281 -4.16 25.96 -24.02
C TYR A 281 -4.00 27.50 -24.00
N GLU A 282 -5.10 28.25 -24.05
CA GLU A 282 -5.11 29.72 -24.14
C GLU A 282 -5.08 30.43 -22.77
N GLU A 283 -5.03 29.67 -21.68
CA GLU A 283 -5.09 30.20 -20.31
C GLU A 283 -3.95 29.67 -19.44
N LEU A 284 -3.63 30.38 -18.35
CA LEU A 284 -2.65 29.88 -17.39
C LEU A 284 -3.26 28.75 -16.55
N VAL A 285 -2.51 27.67 -16.35
CA VAL A 285 -2.83 26.56 -15.44
C VAL A 285 -3.41 27.02 -14.09
N PRO A 286 -2.80 28.00 -13.38
CA PRO A 286 -3.36 28.52 -12.13
C PRO A 286 -4.61 29.39 -12.30
N ASP A 287 -4.84 29.97 -13.47
CA ASP A 287 -6.09 30.71 -13.77
C ASP A 287 -7.25 29.73 -14.04
N VAL A 288 -7.00 28.63 -14.76
CA VAL A 288 -7.97 27.54 -14.95
C VAL A 288 -8.39 26.93 -13.61
N LEU A 289 -7.43 26.68 -12.71
CA LEU A 289 -7.75 26.19 -11.36
C LEU A 289 -8.57 27.21 -10.57
N ALA A 290 -8.23 28.50 -10.68
CA ALA A 290 -8.90 29.56 -9.96
C ALA A 290 -10.36 29.73 -10.40
N GLU A 291 -10.64 29.69 -11.71
CA GLU A 291 -12.01 29.72 -12.24
C GLU A 291 -12.80 28.51 -11.75
N HIS A 292 -12.21 27.31 -11.80
CA HIS A 292 -12.85 26.11 -11.29
C HIS A 292 -13.21 26.21 -9.80
N LEU A 293 -12.32 26.76 -8.97
CA LEU A 293 -12.58 26.98 -7.54
C LEU A 293 -13.73 27.97 -7.31
N ASP A 294 -13.78 29.03 -8.11
CA ASP A 294 -14.87 30.01 -8.05
C ASP A 294 -16.22 29.36 -8.45
N ASP A 295 -16.23 28.52 -9.49
CA ASP A 295 -17.41 27.78 -9.98
C ASP A 295 -17.99 26.79 -8.96
N ILE A 296 -17.11 26.07 -8.24
CA ILE A 296 -17.55 25.14 -7.19
C ILE A 296 -17.84 25.85 -5.85
N GLY A 297 -17.65 27.18 -5.78
CA GLY A 297 -17.97 27.99 -4.60
C GLY A 297 -16.94 27.91 -3.48
N VAL A 298 -15.68 27.61 -3.79
CA VAL A 298 -14.56 27.61 -2.83
C VAL A 298 -13.99 29.02 -2.73
N HIS A 299 -14.03 29.62 -1.54
CA HIS A 299 -13.55 30.99 -1.33
C HIS A 299 -12.02 31.07 -1.39
N ARG A 300 -11.49 32.00 -2.20
CA ARG A 300 -10.06 32.26 -2.36
C ARG A 300 -9.72 33.74 -2.16
N PRO A 301 -8.46 34.06 -1.78
CA PRO A 301 -8.01 35.45 -1.72
C PRO A 301 -8.00 36.10 -3.12
N PRO A 302 -8.33 37.40 -3.25
CA PRO A 302 -8.35 38.09 -4.52
C PRO A 302 -6.93 38.21 -5.13
N ARG A 303 -6.83 38.05 -6.46
CA ARG A 303 -5.57 38.19 -7.20
C ARG A 303 -4.97 39.59 -6.96
N PRO A 304 -3.70 39.72 -6.52
CA PRO A 304 -3.07 41.02 -6.38
C PRO A 304 -2.90 41.68 -7.75
N SER A 305 -3.28 42.95 -7.86
CA SER A 305 -3.43 43.71 -9.11
C SER A 305 -2.13 44.10 -9.83
N SER A 306 -0.97 43.66 -9.34
CA SER A 306 0.35 44.12 -9.80
C SER A 306 1.23 43.06 -10.47
N GLU A 307 0.73 41.83 -10.67
CA GLU A 307 1.54 40.76 -11.28
C GLU A 307 1.48 40.81 -12.83
N PRO A 308 2.63 40.86 -13.53
CA PRO A 308 2.65 40.78 -14.99
C PRO A 308 2.09 39.42 -15.43
N VAL A 309 1.12 39.45 -16.36
CA VAL A 309 0.62 38.24 -17.01
C VAL A 309 1.69 37.79 -18.02
N PRO A 310 2.21 36.56 -17.94
CA PRO A 310 3.08 36.01 -18.97
C PRO A 310 2.42 36.14 -20.35
N SER A 311 3.21 36.36 -21.40
CA SER A 311 2.72 36.33 -22.78
C SER A 311 2.45 34.90 -23.22
N ALA A 312 1.32 34.68 -23.91
CA ALA A 312 0.94 33.36 -24.44
C ALA A 312 2.06 32.75 -25.31
N PRO A 313 2.33 31.44 -25.17
CA PRO A 313 3.25 30.74 -26.04
C PRO A 313 2.73 30.74 -27.48
N SER A 314 3.62 30.81 -28.47
CA SER A 314 3.21 30.64 -29.87
C SER A 314 2.81 29.18 -30.13
N ASP A 315 1.88 28.96 -31.07
CA ASP A 315 1.31 27.65 -31.49
C ASP A 315 2.32 26.51 -31.75
N SER A 316 3.62 26.81 -31.83
CA SER A 316 4.70 25.83 -32.02
C SER A 316 5.12 25.07 -30.76
N ASP A 317 4.74 25.52 -29.56
CA ASP A 317 5.34 25.06 -28.30
C ASP A 317 4.42 24.16 -27.45
N ILE A 318 3.32 23.67 -28.02
CA ILE A 318 2.37 22.75 -27.37
C ILE A 318 2.69 21.31 -27.82
N PRO A 319 3.23 20.43 -26.95
CA PRO A 319 3.39 19.02 -27.30
C PRO A 319 2.03 18.31 -27.25
N PHE A 320 1.74 17.53 -28.31
CA PHE A 320 0.60 16.61 -28.42
C PHE A 320 0.60 15.53 -27.34
#